data_AF-A0A8D6SVH6-F1
#
_entry.id   AF-A0A8D6SVH6-F1
#
_cell.length_a   1.000
_cell.length_b   1.000
_cell.length_c   1.000
_cell.angle_alpha   90.00
_cell.angle_beta   90.00
_cell.angle_gamma   90.00
#
_symmetry.space_group_name_H-M   'P 1'
#
loop_
_entity.id
_entity.type
_entity.pdbx_description
1 polymer ?
#
loop_
_entity_poly.entity_id
_entity_poly.type
_entity_poly.pdbx_seq_one_letter_code
_entity_poly.pdbx_strand_id
1 'polypeptide(L)'
;MRKLGILEIVVILSILITAGALAYKYFTLSNENNKYVFDGSQMYKCAWVCENILNKNIPLYAEVIGKWRYGKPFNGTIEIYKASGGTLYAIYQNTTITIGGVNAYKEDISAKKIILKPLGNAVIIYKVNHTNGKSFKDIANYIQKQINNNFKDLNITYVYINGMFGADTKEYTPTEIVNIRNKLFVDINKGLSINFLDNGVLLSEGINLKTLKNLDKIINTSNVSTSNLVVYIVINNSNIDNISNKYPVITLG
;
A
#
# COMPACT_ATOMS: atom_id res chain seq x y z
N MET A 1 -52.85 30.69 22.66
CA MET A 1 -51.47 30.33 22.26
C MET A 1 -50.60 30.27 23.51
N ARG A 2 -50.03 29.11 23.85
CA ARG A 2 -49.11 29.00 25.00
C ARG A 2 -47.83 29.77 24.68
N LYS A 3 -47.41 30.68 25.57
CA LYS A 3 -46.14 31.40 25.44
C LYS A 3 -45.01 30.42 25.79
N LEU A 4 -44.07 30.25 24.87
CA LEU A 4 -42.84 29.50 25.14
C LEU A 4 -42.02 30.26 26.18
N GLY A 5 -41.68 29.57 27.27
CA GLY A 5 -40.77 30.06 28.29
C GLY A 5 -39.33 30.09 27.78
N ILE A 6 -38.50 30.95 28.39
CA ILE A 6 -37.09 31.13 28.03
C ILE A 6 -36.32 29.79 28.07
N LEU A 7 -36.66 28.89 29.00
CA LEU A 7 -36.06 27.56 29.12
C LEU A 7 -36.32 26.69 27.88
N GLU A 8 -37.53 26.71 27.35
CA GLU A 8 -37.93 25.92 26.18
C GLU A 8 -37.21 26.41 24.92
N ILE A 9 -36.99 27.73 24.81
CA ILE A 9 -36.21 28.35 23.74
C ILE A 9 -34.75 27.88 23.79
N VAL A 10 -34.13 27.83 24.98
CA VAL A 10 -32.74 27.38 25.16
C VAL A 10 -32.59 25.90 24.79
N VAL A 11 -33.54 25.05 25.19
CA VAL A 11 -33.54 23.62 24.85
C VAL A 11 -33.64 23.44 23.32
N ILE A 12 -34.56 24.14 22.66
CA ILE A 12 -34.70 24.09 21.20
C ILE A 12 -33.41 24.55 20.52
N LEU A 13 -32.78 25.64 20.99
CA LEU A 13 -31.50 26.11 20.46
C LEU A 13 -30.40 25.06 20.61
N SER A 14 -30.30 24.39 21.75
CA SER A 14 -29.28 23.36 22.01
C SER A 14 -29.43 22.16 21.08
N ILE A 15 -30.67 21.73 20.82
CA ILE A 15 -30.98 20.65 19.87
C ILE A 15 -30.62 21.09 18.46
N LEU A 16 -30.98 22.31 18.06
CA LEU A 16 -30.67 22.85 16.73
C LEU A 16 -29.16 23.01 16.50
N ILE A 17 -28.40 23.48 17.50
CA ILE A 17 -26.94 23.60 17.42
C ILE A 17 -26.31 22.21 17.32
N THR A 18 -26.77 21.25 18.13
CA THR A 18 -26.23 19.89 18.14
C THR A 18 -26.54 19.16 16.83
N ALA A 19 -27.79 19.25 16.36
CA ALA A 19 -28.23 18.70 15.08
C ALA A 19 -27.52 19.36 13.91
N GLY A 20 -27.35 20.69 13.94
CA GLY A 20 -26.60 21.45 12.95
C GLY A 20 -25.12 21.08 12.91
N ALA A 21 -24.49 20.89 14.07
CA ALA A 21 -23.09 20.44 14.16
C ALA A 21 -22.91 19.00 13.63
N LEU A 22 -23.85 18.11 13.94
CA LEU A 22 -23.86 16.73 13.43
C LEU A 22 -24.11 16.69 11.92
N ALA A 23 -25.09 17.46 11.42
CA ALA A 23 -25.38 17.58 10.01
C ALA A 23 -24.19 18.19 9.26
N TYR A 24 -23.60 19.28 9.77
CA TYR A 24 -22.41 19.89 9.19
C TYR A 24 -21.24 18.91 9.15
N LYS A 25 -20.97 18.18 10.24
CA LYS A 25 -19.95 17.13 10.29
C LYS A 25 -20.23 16.04 9.24
N TYR A 26 -21.49 15.62 9.09
CA TYR A 26 -21.88 14.62 8.09
C TYR A 26 -21.69 15.14 6.66
N PHE A 27 -22.17 16.36 6.36
CA PHE A 27 -22.07 16.99 5.04
C PHE A 27 -20.63 17.36 4.64
N THR A 28 -19.79 17.77 5.60
CA THR A 28 -18.37 18.06 5.32
C THR A 28 -17.51 16.80 5.24
N LEU A 29 -17.87 15.71 5.93
CA LEU A 29 -17.25 14.39 5.76
C LEU A 29 -17.63 13.72 4.43
N SER A 30 -18.79 14.05 3.86
CA SER A 30 -19.23 13.55 2.54
C SER A 30 -18.56 14.25 1.35
N ASN A 31 -17.68 15.24 1.56
CA ASN A 31 -16.77 15.69 0.51
C ASN A 31 -15.64 14.64 0.37
N GLU A 32 -15.72 13.82 -0.69
CA GLU A 32 -14.76 12.75 -1.00
C GLU A 32 -13.28 13.19 -0.96
N ASN A 33 -13.02 14.48 -1.17
CA ASN A 33 -11.68 15.08 -1.14
C ASN A 33 -10.97 15.08 0.24
N ASN A 34 -11.68 14.82 1.35
CA ASN A 34 -11.12 14.87 2.71
C ASN A 34 -11.01 13.50 3.41
N LYS A 35 -11.40 12.37 2.77
CA LYS A 35 -11.43 11.04 3.43
C LYS A 35 -10.08 10.58 3.99
N TYR A 36 -8.99 11.13 3.43
CA TYR A 36 -7.63 10.68 3.68
C TYR A 36 -6.68 11.78 4.17
N VAL A 37 -7.22 12.87 4.73
CA VAL A 37 -6.44 13.96 5.32
C VAL A 37 -6.45 13.85 6.84
N PHE A 38 -5.28 13.86 7.46
CA PHE A 38 -5.09 13.72 8.90
C PHE A 38 -4.15 14.80 9.43
N ASP A 39 -4.51 15.36 10.57
CA ASP A 39 -3.60 16.19 11.35
C ASP A 39 -2.63 15.31 12.15
N GLY A 40 -1.48 15.87 12.53
CA GLY A 40 -0.46 15.18 13.32
C GLY A 40 -0.93 14.68 14.69
N SER A 41 -1.99 15.29 15.24
CA SER A 41 -2.65 14.83 16.48
C SER A 41 -3.51 13.57 16.27
N GLN A 42 -3.88 13.26 15.02
CA GLN A 42 -4.70 12.11 14.64
C GLN A 42 -3.86 10.92 14.14
N MET A 43 -2.57 10.88 14.48
CA MET A 43 -1.64 9.88 13.96
C MET A 43 -2.10 8.44 14.21
N TYR A 44 -2.68 8.14 15.37
CA TYR A 44 -3.21 6.80 15.66
C TYR A 44 -4.29 6.39 14.66
N LYS A 45 -5.25 7.29 14.39
CA LYS A 45 -6.31 7.08 13.39
C LYS A 45 -5.72 6.95 11.98
N CYS A 46 -4.74 7.78 11.64
CA CYS A 46 -4.03 7.72 10.37
C CYS A 46 -3.36 6.36 10.16
N ALA A 47 -2.61 5.87 11.17
CA ALA A 47 -1.94 4.57 11.13
C ALA A 47 -2.94 3.41 10.99
N TRP A 48 -4.06 3.45 11.70
CA TRP A 48 -5.12 2.44 11.57
C TRP A 48 -5.75 2.44 10.16
N VAL A 49 -6.01 3.62 9.58
CA VAL A 49 -6.50 3.72 8.19
C VAL A 49 -5.46 3.18 7.21
N CYS A 50 -4.18 3.50 7.39
CA CYS A 50 -3.09 2.97 6.57
C CYS A 50 -3.03 1.45 6.64
N GLU A 51 -3.08 0.87 7.83
CA GLU A 51 -3.08 -0.58 8.05
C GLU A 51 -4.25 -1.26 7.31
N ASN A 52 -5.46 -0.70 7.40
CA ASN A 52 -6.62 -1.22 6.69
C ASN A 52 -6.48 -1.17 5.16
N ILE A 53 -5.82 -0.14 4.61
CA ILE A 53 -5.57 -0.02 3.17
C ILE A 53 -4.50 -1.02 2.73
N LEU A 54 -3.40 -1.10 3.49
CA LEU A 54 -2.26 -1.98 3.19
C LEU A 54 -2.66 -3.46 3.29
N ASN A 55 -3.48 -3.84 4.26
CA ASN A 55 -4.00 -5.20 4.41
C ASN A 55 -4.85 -5.66 3.20
N LYS A 56 -5.33 -4.73 2.38
CA LYS A 56 -6.03 -5.01 1.11
C LYS A 56 -5.07 -5.15 -0.08
N ASN A 57 -3.76 -5.10 0.14
CA ASN A 57 -2.71 -5.09 -0.89
C ASN A 57 -2.80 -3.90 -1.86
N ILE A 58 -3.24 -2.74 -1.36
CA ILE A 58 -3.27 -1.49 -2.14
C ILE A 58 -2.06 -0.64 -1.75
N PRO A 59 -1.14 -0.33 -2.69
CA PRO A 59 -0.04 0.58 -2.43
C PRO A 59 -0.53 1.93 -1.96
N LEU A 60 0.14 2.47 -0.94
CA LEU A 60 -0.28 3.68 -0.26
C LEU A 60 0.84 4.70 -0.29
N TYR A 61 0.58 5.84 -0.93
CA TYR A 61 1.46 7.00 -0.85
C TYR A 61 0.89 8.00 0.14
N ALA A 62 1.73 8.92 0.61
CA ALA A 62 1.27 10.05 1.37
C ALA A 62 2.10 11.29 1.10
N GLU A 63 1.45 12.45 1.10
CA GLU A 63 2.15 13.73 1.27
C GLU A 63 2.20 14.04 2.75
N VAL A 64 3.40 14.26 3.26
CA VAL A 64 3.64 14.56 4.67
C VAL A 64 4.27 15.93 4.81
N ILE A 65 3.62 16.77 5.62
CA ILE A 65 4.14 18.07 6.03
C ILE A 65 4.49 17.97 7.52
N GLY A 66 5.72 18.29 7.87
CA GLY A 66 6.22 18.10 9.23
C GLY A 66 7.63 18.65 9.41
N LYS A 67 8.38 17.99 10.28
CA LYS A 67 9.79 18.28 10.54
C LYS A 67 10.54 16.98 10.78
N TRP A 68 11.78 16.91 10.32
CA TRP A 68 12.73 15.91 10.79
C TRP A 68 12.95 16.06 12.29
N ARG A 69 13.35 14.96 12.95
CA ARG A 69 13.68 14.97 14.39
C ARG A 69 14.65 16.09 14.77
N TYR A 70 15.63 16.36 13.91
CA TYR A 70 16.63 17.41 14.10
C TYR A 70 16.18 18.79 13.57
N GLY A 71 14.88 19.05 13.52
CA GLY A 71 14.29 20.38 13.36
C GLY A 71 14.11 20.89 11.93
N LYS A 72 14.77 20.30 10.93
CA LYS A 72 14.59 20.70 9.52
C LYS A 72 13.14 20.47 9.07
N PRO A 73 12.47 21.46 8.45
CA PRO A 73 11.16 21.24 7.86
C PRO A 73 11.17 20.07 6.87
N PHE A 74 10.08 19.31 6.83
CA PHE A 74 9.85 18.26 5.86
C PHE A 74 8.55 18.53 5.11
N ASN A 75 8.63 18.47 3.79
CA ASN A 75 7.48 18.43 2.90
C ASN A 75 7.82 17.51 1.74
N GLY A 76 7.19 16.35 1.68
CA GLY A 76 7.54 15.34 0.68
C GLY A 76 6.52 14.24 0.56
N THR A 77 6.59 13.57 -0.59
CA THR A 77 5.81 12.37 -0.88
C THR A 77 6.60 11.14 -0.45
N ILE A 78 5.93 10.24 0.27
CA ILE A 78 6.48 9.00 0.80
C ILE A 78 5.61 7.82 0.34
N GLU A 79 6.20 6.63 0.28
CA GLU A 79 5.45 5.38 0.09
C GLU A 79 5.36 4.64 1.42
N ILE A 80 4.17 4.43 1.95
CA ILE A 80 3.94 3.73 3.22
C ILE A 80 3.90 2.23 2.92
N TYR A 81 4.74 1.45 3.60
CA TYR A 81 4.77 -0.01 3.47
C TYR A 81 4.26 -0.75 4.71
N LYS A 82 4.18 -0.06 5.86
CA LYS A 82 3.62 -0.61 7.10
C LYS A 82 3.11 0.53 7.98
N ALA A 83 2.11 0.25 8.80
CA ALA A 83 1.64 1.15 9.85
C ALA A 83 1.31 0.34 11.11
N SER A 84 1.65 0.85 12.29
CA SER A 84 1.32 0.19 13.55
C SER A 84 1.46 1.17 14.72
N GLY A 85 0.54 1.11 15.69
CA GLY A 85 0.69 1.79 16.99
C GLY A 85 0.81 3.32 16.92
N GLY A 86 0.31 3.96 15.86
CA GLY A 86 0.50 5.40 15.64
C GLY A 86 1.85 5.78 15.05
N THR A 87 2.52 4.85 14.37
CA THR A 87 3.73 5.09 13.59
C THR A 87 3.51 4.59 12.17
N LEU A 88 3.91 5.38 11.18
CA LEU A 88 3.97 4.98 9.77
C LEU A 88 5.41 4.63 9.42
N TYR A 89 5.59 3.53 8.70
CA TYR A 89 6.87 3.08 8.17
C TYR A 89 6.82 3.27 6.66
N ALA A 90 7.76 4.05 6.13
CA ALA A 90 7.71 4.50 4.76
C ALA A 90 9.07 4.48 4.07
N ILE A 91 9.04 4.54 2.74
CA ILE A 91 10.21 4.73 1.89
C ILE A 91 10.22 6.17 1.39
N TYR A 92 11.35 6.83 1.59
CA TYR A 92 11.66 8.15 1.04
C TYR A 92 13.07 8.10 0.45
N GLN A 93 13.20 8.46 -0.83
CA GLN A 93 14.49 8.44 -1.54
C GLN A 93 15.26 7.11 -1.36
N ASN A 94 14.55 5.98 -1.57
CA ASN A 94 15.09 4.61 -1.45
C ASN A 94 15.61 4.24 -0.04
N THR A 95 15.23 4.99 1.00
CA THR A 95 15.59 4.75 2.39
C THR A 95 14.33 4.58 3.23
N THR A 96 14.39 3.71 4.23
CA THR A 96 13.29 3.53 5.19
C THR A 96 13.30 4.65 6.22
N ILE A 97 12.14 5.24 6.47
CA ILE A 97 11.92 6.26 7.50
C ILE A 97 10.66 5.95 8.31
N THR A 98 10.59 6.54 9.49
CA THR A 98 9.45 6.46 10.40
C THR A 98 8.79 7.82 10.58
N ILE A 99 7.47 7.84 10.61
CA ILE A 99 6.67 9.06 10.75
C ILE A 99 5.73 8.89 11.93
N GLY A 100 5.82 9.81 12.89
CA GLY A 100 4.96 9.88 14.05
C GLY A 100 4.18 11.19 14.09
N GLY A 101 3.36 11.36 15.13
CA GLY A 101 2.49 12.53 15.29
C GLY A 101 3.24 13.84 15.57
N VAL A 102 2.47 14.88 15.90
CA VAL A 102 3.01 16.23 16.16
C VAL A 102 4.01 16.28 17.34
N ASN A 103 3.92 15.31 18.27
CA ASN A 103 4.80 15.18 19.43
C ASN A 103 5.79 14.01 19.31
N ALA A 104 5.98 13.47 18.10
CA ALA A 104 6.91 12.38 17.85
C ALA A 104 8.34 12.78 18.23
N TYR A 105 8.97 11.94 19.06
CA TYR A 105 10.36 12.09 19.51
C TYR A 105 11.23 10.87 19.15
N LYS A 106 10.61 9.71 18.86
CA LYS A 106 11.30 8.47 18.49
C LYS A 106 11.33 8.21 16.99
N GLU A 107 10.47 8.87 16.23
CA GLU A 107 10.37 8.74 14.78
C GLU A 107 11.30 9.72 14.06
N ASP A 108 11.60 9.45 12.80
CA ASP A 108 12.46 10.32 11.99
C ASP A 108 11.77 11.64 11.64
N ILE A 109 10.45 11.59 11.42
CA ILE A 109 9.61 12.73 11.08
C ILE A 109 8.49 12.88 12.09
N SER A 110 8.33 14.09 12.62
CA SER A 110 7.13 14.52 13.33
C SER A 110 6.20 15.23 12.33
N ALA A 111 5.08 14.57 12.04
CA ALA A 111 4.09 15.06 11.07
C ALA A 111 3.16 16.10 11.71
N LYS A 112 2.92 17.19 10.99
CA LYS A 112 1.84 18.15 11.25
C LYS A 112 0.59 17.81 10.44
N LYS A 113 0.75 17.35 9.21
CA LYS A 113 -0.33 16.97 8.30
C LYS A 113 0.10 15.82 7.41
N ILE A 114 -0.83 14.89 7.18
CA ILE A 114 -0.65 13.71 6.32
C ILE A 114 -1.84 13.62 5.37
N ILE A 115 -1.57 13.46 4.09
CA ILE A 115 -2.58 13.29 3.05
C ILE A 115 -2.30 11.94 2.40
N LEU A 116 -3.10 10.91 2.71
CA LEU A 116 -2.95 9.59 2.10
C LEU A 116 -3.51 9.59 0.68
N LYS A 117 -2.80 8.88 -0.20
CA LYS A 117 -3.08 8.74 -1.63
C LYS A 117 -2.93 7.25 -2.00
N PRO A 118 -3.98 6.44 -1.78
CA PRO A 118 -4.00 5.06 -2.29
C PRO A 118 -3.84 5.06 -3.81
N LEU A 119 -3.06 4.12 -4.36
CA LEU A 119 -2.77 4.06 -5.80
C LEU A 119 -3.95 3.50 -6.65
N GLY A 120 -5.00 3.02 -6.00
CA GLY A 120 -6.23 2.56 -6.63
C GLY A 120 -7.35 2.41 -5.60
N ASN A 121 -8.56 2.16 -6.08
CA ASN A 121 -9.76 2.06 -5.24
C ASN A 121 -10.28 0.61 -5.09
N ALA A 122 -9.78 -0.32 -5.91
CA ALA A 122 -10.14 -1.72 -5.84
C ALA A 122 -8.99 -2.65 -6.22
N VAL A 123 -9.06 -3.90 -5.77
CA VAL A 123 -8.12 -4.98 -6.05
C VAL A 123 -8.87 -6.20 -6.54
N ILE A 124 -8.50 -6.69 -7.72
CA ILE A 124 -8.96 -7.96 -8.26
C ILE A 124 -7.98 -9.04 -7.80
N ILE A 125 -8.50 -10.14 -7.28
CA ILE A 125 -7.70 -11.32 -6.92
C ILE A 125 -7.79 -12.34 -8.04
N TYR A 126 -6.66 -12.63 -8.66
CA TYR A 126 -6.55 -13.56 -9.79
C TYR A 126 -5.56 -14.68 -9.47
N LYS A 127 -5.98 -15.93 -9.65
CA LYS A 127 -5.10 -17.08 -9.41
C LYS A 127 -4.42 -17.50 -10.71
N VAL A 128 -3.12 -17.73 -10.63
CA VAL A 128 -2.31 -18.23 -11.74
C VAL A 128 -1.74 -19.58 -11.31
N ASN A 129 -1.95 -20.61 -12.12
CA ASN A 129 -1.39 -21.93 -11.86
C ASN A 129 0.15 -21.89 -11.95
N HIS A 130 0.81 -22.85 -11.31
CA HIS A 130 2.25 -23.01 -11.42
C HIS A 130 2.73 -22.92 -12.87
N THR A 131 3.86 -22.26 -13.06
CA THR A 131 4.45 -22.05 -14.38
C THR A 131 5.97 -22.16 -14.32
N ASN A 132 6.56 -22.51 -15.45
CA ASN A 132 8.00 -22.64 -15.61
C ASN A 132 8.48 -21.65 -16.68
N GLY A 133 9.68 -21.13 -16.49
CA GLY A 133 10.34 -20.20 -17.40
C GLY A 133 11.85 -20.37 -17.36
N LYS A 134 12.56 -19.69 -18.26
CA LYS A 134 14.03 -19.65 -18.25
C LYS A 134 14.57 -18.49 -17.43
N SER A 135 13.71 -17.55 -17.06
CA SER A 135 14.07 -16.34 -16.32
C SER A 135 12.88 -15.80 -15.52
N PHE A 136 13.14 -14.89 -14.57
CA PHE A 136 12.06 -14.20 -13.85
C PHE A 136 11.23 -13.33 -14.81
N LYS A 137 11.87 -12.76 -15.82
CA LYS A 137 11.21 -12.00 -16.89
C LYS A 137 10.23 -12.84 -17.70
N ASP A 138 10.51 -14.12 -17.96
CA ASP A 138 9.57 -15.01 -18.66
C ASP A 138 8.31 -15.22 -17.84
N ILE A 139 8.46 -15.48 -16.54
CA ILE A 139 7.34 -15.60 -15.60
C ILE A 139 6.54 -14.28 -15.56
N ALA A 140 7.21 -13.14 -15.46
CA ALA A 140 6.57 -11.83 -15.46
C ALA A 140 5.79 -11.58 -16.76
N ASN A 141 6.36 -11.93 -17.92
CA ASN A 141 5.69 -11.77 -19.21
C ASN A 141 4.49 -12.71 -19.34
N TYR A 142 4.58 -13.94 -18.83
CA TYR A 142 3.46 -14.87 -18.78
C TYR A 142 2.30 -14.29 -17.97
N ILE A 143 2.56 -13.81 -16.75
CA ILE A 143 1.55 -13.16 -15.90
C ILE A 143 0.96 -11.93 -16.60
N GLN A 144 1.80 -11.06 -17.17
CA GLN A 144 1.34 -9.88 -17.90
C GLN A 144 0.42 -10.24 -19.08
N LYS A 145 0.73 -11.32 -19.82
CA LYS A 145 -0.11 -11.80 -20.92
C LYS A 145 -1.48 -12.25 -20.40
N GLN A 146 -1.53 -13.00 -19.30
CA GLN A 146 -2.80 -13.39 -18.67
C GLN A 146 -3.62 -12.17 -18.23
N ILE A 147 -2.95 -11.17 -17.64
CA ILE A 147 -3.60 -9.92 -17.23
C ILE A 147 -4.19 -9.20 -18.43
N ASN A 148 -3.40 -9.00 -19.49
CA ASN A 148 -3.85 -8.28 -20.69
C ASN A 148 -5.01 -8.99 -21.40
N ASN A 149 -5.04 -10.33 -21.36
CA ASN A 149 -6.13 -11.10 -21.98
C ASN A 149 -7.43 -11.01 -21.20
N ASN A 150 -7.36 -10.99 -19.86
CA ASN A 150 -8.56 -11.02 -18.99
C ASN A 150 -9.06 -9.64 -18.57
N PHE A 151 -8.20 -8.61 -18.62
CA PHE A 151 -8.45 -7.29 -18.03
C PHE A 151 -8.06 -6.12 -18.94
N LYS A 152 -8.10 -6.31 -20.27
CA LYS A 152 -7.64 -5.34 -21.29
C LYS A 152 -8.22 -3.93 -21.14
N ASP A 153 -9.46 -3.83 -20.69
CA ASP A 153 -10.20 -2.56 -20.62
C ASP A 153 -10.13 -1.91 -19.23
N LEU A 154 -9.31 -2.44 -18.32
CA LEU A 154 -9.15 -1.90 -16.99
C LEU A 154 -7.94 -0.98 -16.88
N ASN A 155 -8.12 0.12 -16.16
CA ASN A 155 -7.01 0.98 -15.75
C ASN A 155 -6.24 0.34 -14.59
N ILE A 156 -5.29 -0.53 -14.93
CA ILE A 156 -4.44 -1.24 -13.97
C ILE A 156 -3.31 -0.31 -13.52
N THR A 157 -3.29 0.03 -12.24
CA THR A 157 -2.29 0.93 -11.67
C THR A 157 -1.12 0.18 -11.05
N TYR A 158 -1.37 -1.01 -10.51
CA TYR A 158 -0.35 -1.81 -9.84
C TYR A 158 -0.66 -3.30 -9.87
N VAL A 159 0.37 -4.14 -9.88
CA VAL A 159 0.25 -5.60 -9.82
C VAL A 159 1.22 -6.13 -8.78
N TYR A 160 0.67 -6.79 -7.77
CA TYR A 160 1.40 -7.50 -6.72
C TYR A 160 1.21 -9.00 -6.89
N ILE A 161 2.27 -9.77 -6.71
CA ILE A 161 2.25 -11.22 -6.91
C ILE A 161 2.71 -11.86 -5.62
N ASN A 162 1.85 -12.68 -5.03
CA ASN A 162 2.18 -13.50 -3.87
C ASN A 162 2.30 -14.96 -4.31
N GLY A 163 3.32 -15.63 -3.83
CA GLY A 163 3.63 -17.02 -4.11
C GLY A 163 5.13 -17.27 -3.96
N MET A 164 5.56 -18.46 -4.35
CA MET A 164 6.95 -18.88 -4.29
C MET A 164 7.55 -18.97 -5.69
N PHE A 165 8.80 -18.55 -5.82
CA PHE A 165 9.60 -18.68 -7.02
C PHE A 165 10.90 -19.40 -6.66
N GLY A 166 11.13 -20.56 -7.25
CA GLY A 166 12.42 -21.24 -7.20
C GLY A 166 13.19 -20.97 -8.48
N ALA A 167 14.44 -20.54 -8.37
CA ALA A 167 15.30 -20.26 -9.50
C ALA A 167 16.62 -20.99 -9.37
N ASP A 168 17.01 -21.67 -10.44
CA ASP A 168 18.34 -22.27 -10.57
C ASP A 168 19.34 -21.15 -10.85
N THR A 169 20.37 -21.05 -10.02
CA THR A 169 21.42 -20.03 -10.11
C THR A 169 22.79 -20.65 -9.85
N LYS A 170 23.85 -19.88 -10.05
CA LYS A 170 25.13 -20.24 -9.41
C LYS A 170 25.01 -20.13 -7.89
N GLU A 171 25.94 -20.77 -7.17
CA GLU A 171 26.17 -20.46 -5.77
C GLU A 171 26.69 -19.02 -5.61
N TYR A 172 26.16 -18.30 -4.63
CA TYR A 172 26.53 -16.91 -4.35
C TYR A 172 27.45 -16.84 -3.15
N THR A 173 28.54 -16.09 -3.28
CA THR A 173 29.41 -15.79 -2.14
C THR A 173 28.69 -14.87 -1.14
N PRO A 174 29.11 -14.85 0.14
CA PRO A 174 28.51 -13.96 1.15
C PRO A 174 28.47 -12.48 0.74
N THR A 175 29.51 -11.99 0.06
CA THR A 175 29.58 -10.61 -0.45
C THR A 175 28.54 -10.35 -1.54
N GLU A 176 28.33 -11.29 -2.45
CA GLU A 176 27.30 -11.18 -3.49
C GLU A 176 25.89 -11.19 -2.89
N ILE A 177 25.65 -12.03 -1.88
CA ILE A 177 24.38 -12.09 -1.15
C ILE A 177 24.05 -10.72 -0.54
N VAL A 178 25.02 -10.09 0.15
CA VAL A 178 24.83 -8.75 0.73
C VAL A 178 24.54 -7.72 -0.36
N ASN A 179 25.28 -7.76 -1.48
CA ASN A 179 25.06 -6.85 -2.61
C ASN A 179 23.66 -7.01 -3.23
N ILE A 180 23.17 -8.24 -3.37
CA ILE A 180 21.82 -8.52 -3.87
C ILE A 180 20.78 -8.00 -2.88
N ARG A 181 20.95 -8.26 -1.57
CA ARG A 181 20.05 -7.77 -0.52
C ARG A 181 19.98 -6.25 -0.47
N ASN A 182 21.09 -5.55 -0.66
CA ASN A 182 21.11 -4.08 -0.72
C ASN A 182 20.34 -3.55 -1.93
N LYS A 183 20.44 -4.21 -3.10
CA LYS A 183 19.67 -3.84 -4.31
C LYS A 183 18.17 -4.10 -4.14
N LEU A 184 17.79 -5.09 -3.34
CA LEU A 184 16.40 -5.47 -3.05
C LEU A 184 15.91 -4.95 -1.70
N PHE A 185 16.64 -4.02 -1.06
CA PHE A 185 16.36 -3.59 0.30
C PHE A 185 14.93 -3.10 0.50
N VAL A 186 14.41 -2.32 -0.46
CA VAL A 186 13.04 -1.81 -0.42
C VAL A 186 12.02 -2.93 -0.57
N ASP A 187 12.20 -3.86 -1.52
CA ASP A 187 11.28 -4.97 -1.72
C ASP A 187 11.25 -5.90 -0.50
N ILE A 188 12.41 -6.14 0.13
CA ILE A 188 12.52 -6.95 1.36
C ILE A 188 11.76 -6.30 2.52
N ASN A 189 11.90 -5.00 2.72
CA ASN A 189 11.13 -4.29 3.76
C ASN A 189 9.62 -4.27 3.49
N LYS A 190 9.22 -4.42 2.21
CA LYS A 190 7.81 -4.56 1.79
C LYS A 190 7.30 -6.00 1.87
N GLY A 191 8.10 -6.94 2.35
CA GLY A 191 7.71 -8.33 2.58
C GLY A 191 8.37 -9.35 1.66
N LEU A 192 9.20 -8.96 0.67
CA LEU A 192 9.90 -9.95 -0.16
C LEU A 192 10.88 -10.76 0.70
N SER A 193 10.68 -12.07 0.76
CA SER A 193 11.62 -12.99 1.38
C SER A 193 12.53 -13.64 0.33
N ILE A 194 13.83 -13.66 0.60
CA ILE A 194 14.86 -14.23 -0.29
C ILE A 194 15.80 -15.17 0.48
N ASN A 195 15.79 -16.44 0.09
CA ASN A 195 16.65 -17.48 0.64
C ASN A 195 17.63 -17.97 -0.44
N PHE A 196 18.90 -17.94 -0.11
CA PHE A 196 19.97 -18.43 -0.98
C PHE A 196 20.28 -19.88 -0.61
N LEU A 197 20.36 -20.74 -1.62
CA LEU A 197 20.65 -22.16 -1.51
C LEU A 197 21.88 -22.50 -2.35
N ASP A 198 22.41 -23.70 -2.15
CA ASP A 198 23.40 -24.27 -3.05
C ASP A 198 22.79 -24.39 -4.45
N ASN A 199 23.35 -23.65 -5.40
CA ASN A 199 22.89 -23.56 -6.79
C ASN A 199 21.44 -23.05 -7.00
N GLY A 200 20.92 -22.22 -6.10
CA GLY A 200 19.60 -21.65 -6.32
C GLY A 200 19.21 -20.52 -5.39
N VAL A 201 18.07 -19.90 -5.72
CA VAL A 201 17.41 -18.87 -4.91
C VAL A 201 15.93 -19.17 -4.82
N LEU A 202 15.38 -19.04 -3.61
CA LEU A 202 13.95 -19.08 -3.35
C LEU A 202 13.45 -17.68 -2.98
N LEU A 203 12.41 -17.21 -3.65
CA LEU A 203 11.70 -15.98 -3.36
C LEU A 203 10.29 -16.29 -2.86
N SER A 204 9.78 -15.55 -1.88
CA SER A 204 8.43 -15.76 -1.32
C SER A 204 7.77 -14.49 -0.76
N GLU A 205 6.51 -14.63 -0.33
CA GLU A 205 5.59 -13.64 0.28
C GLU A 205 5.06 -12.54 -0.63
N GLY A 206 5.91 -11.90 -1.43
CA GLY A 206 5.41 -11.25 -2.64
C GLY A 206 6.29 -10.17 -3.23
N ILE A 207 6.03 -9.93 -4.51
CA ILE A 207 6.87 -9.13 -5.39
C ILE A 207 6.01 -8.31 -6.35
N ASN A 208 6.43 -7.08 -6.62
CA ASN A 208 5.82 -6.29 -7.67
C ASN A 208 6.18 -6.84 -9.06
N LEU A 209 5.23 -6.84 -9.99
CA LEU A 209 5.45 -7.32 -11.35
C LEU A 209 6.62 -6.60 -12.08
N LYS A 210 6.82 -5.29 -11.86
CA LYS A 210 7.94 -4.54 -12.42
C LYS A 210 9.27 -4.96 -11.80
N THR A 211 9.31 -5.23 -10.50
CA THR A 211 10.50 -5.78 -9.81
C THR A 211 10.83 -7.15 -10.37
N LEU A 212 9.85 -8.07 -10.45
CA LEU A 212 10.03 -9.42 -11.01
C LEU A 212 10.61 -9.37 -12.43
N LYS A 213 10.09 -8.48 -13.29
CA LYS A 213 10.57 -8.30 -14.67
C LYS A 213 12.03 -7.84 -14.77
N ASN A 214 12.53 -7.15 -13.75
CA ASN A 214 13.89 -6.63 -13.72
C ASN A 214 14.85 -7.49 -12.88
N LEU A 215 14.35 -8.56 -12.24
CA LEU A 215 15.12 -9.31 -11.26
C LEU A 215 16.31 -10.04 -11.89
N ASP A 216 16.21 -10.42 -13.17
CA ASP A 216 17.31 -11.03 -13.92
C ASP A 216 18.55 -10.12 -14.06
N LYS A 217 18.40 -8.80 -13.86
CA LYS A 217 19.54 -7.85 -13.81
C LYS A 217 20.33 -7.95 -12.50
N ILE A 218 19.76 -8.60 -11.48
CA ILE A 218 20.31 -8.72 -10.14
C ILE A 218 20.72 -10.17 -9.89
N ILE A 219 19.89 -11.12 -10.30
CA ILE A 219 20.04 -12.55 -10.07
C ILE A 219 19.98 -13.24 -11.44
N ASN A 220 21.11 -13.72 -11.94
CA ASN A 220 21.15 -14.45 -13.21
C ASN A 220 20.61 -15.87 -13.00
N THR A 221 19.62 -16.26 -13.80
CA THR A 221 18.89 -17.53 -13.66
C THR A 221 18.94 -18.33 -14.96
N SER A 222 18.81 -19.65 -14.86
CA SER A 222 18.73 -20.56 -16.02
C SER A 222 17.38 -21.24 -16.16
N ASN A 223 16.71 -21.51 -15.02
CA ASN A 223 15.32 -21.95 -14.95
C ASN A 223 14.65 -21.27 -13.75
N VAL A 224 13.35 -21.03 -13.89
CA VAL A 224 12.51 -20.54 -12.81
C VAL A 224 11.23 -21.37 -12.80
N SER A 225 10.83 -21.84 -11.63
CA SER A 225 9.55 -22.50 -11.39
C SER A 225 8.78 -21.75 -10.31
N THR A 226 7.45 -21.74 -10.40
CA THR A 226 6.61 -21.08 -9.40
C THR A 226 5.71 -22.07 -8.70
N SER A 227 5.30 -21.74 -7.47
CA SER A 227 4.07 -22.32 -6.92
C SER A 227 2.86 -21.84 -7.72
N ASN A 228 1.66 -22.28 -7.33
CA ASN A 228 0.46 -21.52 -7.67
C ASN A 228 0.59 -20.10 -7.08
N LEU A 229 0.25 -19.10 -7.88
CA LEU A 229 0.42 -17.69 -7.54
C LEU A 229 -0.95 -17.04 -7.32
N VAL A 230 -0.97 -16.07 -6.42
CA VAL A 230 -2.08 -15.14 -6.24
C VAL A 230 -1.63 -13.76 -6.72
N VAL A 231 -2.29 -13.26 -7.75
CA VAL A 231 -2.02 -11.97 -8.37
C VAL A 231 -3.08 -10.98 -7.93
N TYR A 232 -2.64 -9.91 -7.27
CA TYR A 232 -3.48 -8.79 -6.85
C TYR A 232 -3.31 -7.67 -7.87
N ILE A 233 -4.40 -7.36 -8.58
CA ILE A 233 -4.43 -6.34 -9.63
C ILE A 233 -5.16 -5.13 -9.08
N VAL A 234 -4.41 -4.07 -8.79
CA VAL A 234 -4.94 -2.81 -8.30
C VAL A 234 -5.42 -2.00 -9.50
N ILE A 235 -6.67 -1.54 -9.41
CA ILE A 235 -7.33 -0.76 -10.45
C ILE A 235 -7.85 0.55 -9.88
N ASN A 236 -8.02 1.53 -10.77
CA ASN A 236 -8.78 2.73 -10.50
C ASN A 236 -9.99 2.75 -11.42
N ASN A 237 -11.13 2.20 -10.96
CA ASN A 237 -12.30 2.05 -11.82
C ASN A 237 -13.60 2.35 -11.07
N SER A 238 -14.54 2.96 -11.76
CA SER A 238 -15.90 3.26 -11.33
C SER A 238 -16.89 2.12 -11.62
N ASN A 239 -16.51 1.10 -12.40
CA ASN A 239 -17.41 0.04 -12.86
C ASN A 239 -17.06 -1.35 -12.26
N ILE A 240 -16.99 -1.41 -10.92
CA ILE A 240 -16.55 -2.59 -10.16
C ILE A 240 -17.54 -3.76 -10.26
N ASP A 241 -18.84 -3.47 -10.39
CA ASP A 241 -19.92 -4.46 -10.29
C ASP A 241 -19.87 -5.55 -11.39
N ASN A 242 -19.42 -5.20 -12.60
CA ASN A 242 -19.28 -6.17 -13.69
C ASN A 242 -18.11 -7.15 -13.46
N ILE A 243 -17.10 -6.73 -12.70
CA ILE A 243 -15.88 -7.52 -12.44
C ILE A 243 -16.11 -8.47 -11.27
N SER A 244 -16.81 -8.02 -10.22
CA SER A 244 -17.10 -8.82 -9.02
C SER A 244 -17.90 -10.08 -9.31
N ASN A 245 -18.68 -10.11 -10.41
CA ASN A 245 -19.41 -11.30 -10.84
C ASN A 245 -18.50 -12.42 -11.39
N LYS A 246 -17.26 -12.10 -11.78
CA LYS A 246 -16.31 -13.05 -12.38
C LYS A 246 -15.10 -13.34 -11.50
N TYR A 247 -14.72 -12.38 -10.66
CA TYR A 247 -13.52 -12.45 -9.84
C TYR A 247 -13.77 -11.91 -8.43
N PRO A 248 -13.07 -12.43 -7.40
CA PRO A 248 -13.07 -11.79 -6.10
C PRO A 248 -12.48 -10.38 -6.20
N VAL A 249 -13.20 -9.38 -5.69
CA VAL A 249 -12.79 -7.98 -5.67
C VAL A 249 -12.85 -7.43 -4.25
N ILE A 250 -11.82 -6.70 -3.84
CA ILE A 250 -11.76 -5.94 -2.59
C ILE A 250 -11.79 -4.45 -2.93
N THR A 251 -12.64 -3.66 -2.26
CA THR A 251 -12.73 -2.21 -2.46
C THR A 251 -12.27 -1.42 -1.23
N LEU A 252 -11.88 -0.16 -1.42
CA LEU A 252 -11.54 0.73 -0.30
C LEU A 252 -12.75 1.20 0.53
N GLY A 253 -13.96 1.03 0.00
CA GLY A 253 -15.22 1.50 0.58
C GLY A 253 -15.35 3.02 0.53
#